data_AF-A0A6A5YJE8-F1
#
_entry.id   AF-A0A6A5YJE8-F1
#
_cell.length_a   1.000
_cell.length_b   1.000
_cell.length_c   1.000
_cell.angle_alpha   90.00
_cell.angle_beta   90.00
_cell.angle_gamma   90.00
#
_symmetry.space_group_name_H-M   'P 1'
#
loop_
_entity.id
_entity.type
_entity.pdbx_description
1 polymer ?
#
loop_
_entity_poly.entity_id
_entity_poly.type
_entity_poly.pdbx_seq_one_letter_code
_entity_poly.pdbx_strand_id
1 'polypeptide(L)'
;FEALSYVWGSAEKPVIATIEEGSASFSFPIGLNLACAMRYIRLVDSPRAMWIDAICINQEDMQERGTQVQRMVDIYALASKVVVWIGELTPRAKPPSF
;
A
#
# COMPACT_ATOMS: atom_id res chain seq x y z
N PHE A 1 6.40 3.74 -12.92
CA PHE A 1 5.48 3.30 -11.85
C PHE A 1 5.26 4.48 -10.90
N GLU A 2 4.18 4.46 -10.14
CA GLU A 2 3.92 5.39 -9.04
C GLU A 2 4.24 4.71 -7.69
N ALA A 3 4.56 5.46 -6.65
CA ALA A 3 4.79 4.92 -5.32
C ALA A 3 3.67 5.27 -4.35
N LEU A 4 3.29 4.35 -3.46
CA LEU A 4 2.35 4.63 -2.37
C LEU A 4 3.11 4.88 -1.06
N SER A 5 2.86 6.03 -0.44
CA SER A 5 3.30 6.35 0.92
C SER A 5 2.10 6.29 1.86
N TYR A 6 2.16 5.41 2.85
CA TYR A 6 1.08 5.16 3.81
C TYR A 6 1.64 4.61 5.11
N VAL A 7 0.87 4.70 6.19
CA VAL A 7 1.23 4.07 7.47
C VAL A 7 0.77 2.61 7.47
N TRP A 8 1.66 1.71 7.88
CA TRP A 8 1.29 0.32 8.07
C TRP A 8 0.23 0.20 9.17
N GLY A 9 -0.88 -0.46 8.86
CA GLY A 9 -2.00 -0.66 9.79
C GLY A 9 -1.84 -1.92 10.62
N SER A 10 -2.81 -2.15 11.52
CA SER A 10 -2.92 -3.40 12.27
C SER A 10 -3.02 -4.61 11.35
N ALA A 11 -2.31 -5.68 11.72
CA ALA A 11 -2.35 -6.99 11.09
C ALA A 11 -3.41 -7.92 11.70
N GLU A 12 -4.20 -7.46 12.69
CA GLU A 12 -5.14 -8.32 13.44
C GLU A 12 -6.33 -8.80 12.60
N LYS A 13 -6.71 -8.06 11.56
CA LYS A 13 -7.79 -8.42 10.62
C LYS A 13 -7.34 -8.15 9.18
N PRO A 14 -6.49 -9.03 8.62
CA PRO A 14 -5.94 -8.81 7.29
C PRO A 14 -7.01 -9.02 6.21
N VAL A 15 -6.84 -8.30 5.11
CA VAL A 15 -7.58 -8.50 3.86
C VAL A 15 -6.68 -9.28 2.91
N ILE A 16 -7.23 -10.23 2.16
CA ILE A 16 -6.45 -10.97 1.17
C ILE A 16 -6.32 -10.13 -0.10
N ALA A 17 -5.09 -9.84 -0.52
CA ALA A 17 -4.77 -9.33 -1.84
C ALA A 17 -4.41 -10.50 -2.75
N THR A 18 -4.78 -10.38 -4.03
CA THR A 18 -4.43 -11.35 -5.07
C THR A 18 -3.64 -10.66 -6.15
N ILE A 19 -2.51 -11.26 -6.54
CA ILE A 19 -1.69 -10.87 -7.67
C ILE A 19 -1.82 -11.96 -8.73
N GLU A 20 -2.09 -11.54 -9.95
CA GLU A 20 -2.14 -12.42 -11.12
C GLU A 20 -0.89 -12.17 -11.97
N GLU A 21 -0.15 -13.24 -12.27
CA GLU A 21 1.04 -13.20 -13.12
C GLU A 21 0.92 -14.29 -14.19
N GLY A 22 0.49 -13.89 -15.39
CA GLY A 22 0.18 -14.86 -16.45
C GLY A 22 -0.94 -15.81 -16.02
N SER A 23 -0.63 -17.10 -15.92
CA SER A 23 -1.55 -18.13 -15.40
C SER A 23 -1.40 -18.41 -13.91
N ALA A 24 -0.43 -17.80 -13.23
CA ALA A 24 -0.22 -17.95 -11.80
C ALA A 24 -1.05 -16.93 -11.01
N SER A 25 -1.52 -17.34 -9.83
CA SER A 25 -2.21 -16.47 -8.89
C SER A 25 -1.59 -16.63 -7.50
N PHE A 26 -1.18 -15.51 -6.91
CA PHE A 26 -0.59 -15.44 -5.59
C PHE A 26 -1.52 -14.67 -4.67
N SER A 27 -1.79 -15.20 -3.48
CA SER A 27 -2.63 -14.53 -2.49
C SER A 27 -1.86 -14.36 -1.19
N PHE A 28 -1.94 -13.18 -0.60
CA PHE A 28 -1.23 -12.86 0.64
C PHE A 28 -2.01 -11.83 1.48
N PRO A 29 -1.81 -11.82 2.80
CA PRO A 29 -2.51 -10.89 3.68
C PRO A 29 -1.93 -9.48 3.58
N ILE A 30 -2.81 -8.49 3.49
CA ILE A 30 -2.48 -7.07 3.62
C ILE A 30 -3.27 -6.44 4.77
N GLY A 31 -2.69 -5.43 5.41
CA GLY A 31 -3.35 -4.67 6.47
C GLY A 31 -4.56 -3.90 5.95
N LEU A 32 -5.57 -3.69 6.80
CA LEU A 32 -6.82 -3.00 6.43
C LEU A 32 -6.57 -1.60 5.85
N ASN A 33 -5.61 -0.85 6.40
CA ASN A 33 -5.28 0.49 5.91
C ASN A 33 -4.79 0.46 4.45
N LEU A 34 -3.94 -0.51 4.09
CA LEU A 34 -3.48 -0.68 2.71
C LEU A 34 -4.64 -1.10 1.80
N ALA A 35 -5.48 -2.03 2.25
CA ALA A 35 -6.65 -2.47 1.48
C ALA A 35 -7.62 -1.31 1.20
N CYS A 36 -7.85 -0.42 2.17
CA CYS A 36 -8.62 0.80 1.95
C CYS A 36 -7.92 1.73 0.97
N ALA A 37 -6.64 2.05 1.18
CA ALA A 37 -5.87 2.92 0.29
C ALA A 37 -5.95 2.44 -1.17
N MET A 38 -5.70 1.15 -1.43
CA MET A 38 -5.76 0.55 -2.77
C MET A 38 -7.13 0.69 -3.45
N ARG A 39 -8.23 0.64 -2.68
CA ARG A 39 -9.58 0.84 -3.22
C ARG A 39 -9.83 2.31 -3.56
N TYR A 40 -9.43 3.24 -2.69
CA TYR A 40 -9.64 4.68 -2.89
C TYR A 40 -8.82 5.23 -4.07
N ILE A 41 -7.61 4.72 -4.26
CA ILE A 41 -6.70 5.22 -5.29
C ILE A 41 -6.91 4.54 -6.65
N ARG A 42 -7.85 3.59 -6.75
CA ARG A 42 -8.18 2.91 -8.01
C ARG A 42 -8.79 3.91 -8.99
N LEU A 43 -8.31 3.91 -10.24
CA LEU A 43 -8.95 4.67 -11.31
C LEU A 43 -10.10 3.84 -11.90
N VAL A 44 -11.14 4.51 -12.36
CA VAL A 44 -12.33 3.85 -12.92
C VAL A 44 -11.99 3.16 -14.25
N ASP A 45 -11.14 3.80 -15.06
CA ASP A 45 -11.02 3.47 -16.48
C ASP A 45 -9.66 2.88 -16.86
N SER A 46 -8.69 2.85 -15.93
CA SER A 46 -7.32 2.43 -16.25
C SER A 46 -6.59 1.77 -15.09
N PRO A 47 -5.71 0.79 -15.39
CA PRO A 47 -4.83 0.20 -14.39
C PRO A 47 -3.74 1.19 -13.96
N ARG A 48 -3.22 1.00 -12.75
CA ARG A 48 -2.08 1.75 -12.22
C ARG A 48 -0.92 0.81 -11.96
N ALA A 49 0.27 1.18 -12.42
CA ALA A 49 1.51 0.50 -12.06
C ALA A 49 2.04 1.12 -10.75
N MET A 50 1.79 0.47 -9.62
CA MET A 50 2.11 0.96 -8.28
C MET A 50 3.24 0.13 -7.64
N TRP A 51 4.18 0.82 -6.99
CA TRP A 51 5.08 0.22 -6.01
C TRP A 51 4.51 0.46 -4.61
N ILE A 52 4.37 -0.62 -3.85
CA ILE A 52 3.83 -0.65 -2.48
C ILE A 52 4.77 -1.52 -1.68
N ASP A 53 5.44 -0.97 -0.66
CA ASP A 53 6.48 -1.68 0.11
C ASP A 53 6.02 -3.05 0.65
N ALA A 54 4.85 -3.14 1.26
CA ALA A 54 4.30 -4.39 1.81
C ALA A 54 3.97 -5.46 0.76
N ILE A 55 3.96 -5.10 -0.53
CA ILE A 55 3.69 -6.01 -1.64
C ILE A 55 4.98 -6.31 -2.43
N CYS A 56 5.75 -5.28 -2.77
CA CYS A 56 6.89 -5.39 -3.66
C CYS A 56 8.18 -5.84 -2.97
N ILE A 57 8.23 -5.81 -1.63
CA ILE A 57 9.37 -6.28 -0.85
C ILE A 57 8.98 -7.59 -0.18
N ASN A 58 9.82 -8.62 -0.32
CA ASN A 58 9.65 -9.83 0.46
C ASN A 58 9.87 -9.53 1.95
N GLN A 59 8.78 -9.52 2.72
CA GLN A 59 8.83 -9.16 4.13
C GLN A 59 9.44 -10.24 5.02
N GLU A 60 9.51 -11.49 4.53
CA GLU A 60 10.05 -12.65 5.24
C GLU A 60 11.57 -12.77 5.08
N ASP A 61 12.15 -12.17 4.02
CA ASP A 61 13.59 -12.12 3.80
C ASP A 61 14.18 -10.83 4.38
N MET A 62 14.81 -10.94 5.56
CA MET A 62 15.43 -9.79 6.22
C MET A 62 16.58 -9.16 5.42
N GLN A 63 17.30 -9.95 4.62
CA GLN A 63 18.43 -9.46 3.83
C GLN A 63 17.95 -8.69 2.61
N GLU A 64 16.96 -9.23 1.89
CA GLU A 64 16.29 -8.52 0.80
C GLU A 64 15.64 -7.24 1.33
N ARG A 65 14.85 -7.35 2.42
CA ARG A 65 14.17 -6.20 3.02
C ARG A 65 15.15 -5.08 3.38
N GLY A 66 16.29 -5.41 3.98
CA GLY A 66 17.34 -4.42 4.27
C GLY A 66 17.86 -3.72 3.00
N THR A 67 18.09 -4.50 1.94
CA THR A 67 18.55 -3.98 0.65
C THR A 67 17.50 -3.06 0.00
N GLN A 68 16.22 -3.45 0.05
CA GLN A 68 15.12 -2.68 -0.52
C GLN A 68 14.86 -1.39 0.26
N VAL A 69 14.95 -1.43 1.60
CA VAL A 69 14.84 -0.24 2.45
C VAL A 69 15.93 0.78 2.10
N GLN A 70 17.17 0.34 1.87
CA GLN A 70 18.25 1.23 1.42
C GLN A 70 17.96 1.89 0.06
N ARG A 71 17.23 1.19 -0.83
CA ARG A 71 16.83 1.68 -2.15
C ARG A 71 15.59 2.56 -2.13
N MET A 72 14.90 2.71 -1.00
CA MET A 72 13.65 3.48 -0.95
C MET A 72 13.83 4.91 -1.47
N VAL A 73 14.95 5.57 -1.13
CA VAL A 73 15.25 6.92 -1.62
C VAL A 73 15.20 6.96 -3.16
N ASP A 74 15.85 6.01 -3.82
CA ASP A 74 15.88 5.93 -5.28
C ASP A 74 14.51 5.56 -5.85
N ILE A 75 13.78 4.63 -5.22
CA ILE A 75 12.44 4.20 -5.66
C ILE A 75 11.47 5.38 -5.64
N TYR A 76 11.45 6.16 -4.56
CA TYR A 76 10.60 7.35 -4.45
C TYR A 76 11.04 8.44 -5.43
N ALA A 77 12.36 8.61 -5.65
CA ALA A 77 12.88 9.60 -6.60
C ALA A 77 12.58 9.23 -8.07
N LEU A 78 12.56 7.94 -8.41
CA LEU A 78 12.31 7.43 -9.76
C LEU A 78 10.81 7.21 -10.05
N ALA A 79 9.95 7.25 -9.03
CA ALA A 79 8.51 7.16 -9.20
C ALA A 79 7.99 8.37 -9.99
N SER A 80 7.10 8.15 -10.97
CA SER A 80 6.48 9.24 -11.72
C SER A 80 5.59 10.14 -10.85
N LYS A 81 5.09 9.59 -9.75
CA LYS A 81 4.31 10.26 -8.73
C LYS A 81 4.38 9.48 -7.43
N VAL A 82 4.32 10.20 -6.31
CA VAL A 82 4.09 9.62 -4.99
C VAL A 82 2.66 9.94 -4.55
N VAL A 83 1.88 8.91 -4.24
CA VAL A 83 0.53 9.02 -3.67
C VAL A 83 0.65 8.90 -2.16
N VAL A 84 0.21 9.91 -1.43
CA VAL A 84 0.22 9.90 0.04
C VAL A 84 -1.17 9.56 0.56
N TRP A 85 -1.27 8.53 1.39
CA TRP A 85 -2.51 8.10 2.03
C TRP A 85 -2.47 8.38 3.54
N ILE A 86 -3.36 9.25 4.01
CA ILE A 86 -3.44 9.72 5.41
C ILE A 86 -4.59 9.03 6.17
N GLY A 87 -5.29 8.09 5.54
CA GLY A 87 -6.47 7.44 6.08
C GLY A 87 -7.77 8.07 5.58
N GLU A 88 -8.89 7.46 5.96
CA GLU A 88 -10.22 7.97 5.64
C GLU A 88 -10.51 9.22 6.46
N LEU A 89 -11.16 10.21 5.83
CA LEU A 89 -11.73 11.34 6.56
C LEU A 89 -12.86 10.79 7.43
N THR A 90 -12.59 10.60 8.73
CA THR A 90 -13.67 10.41 9.69
C THR A 90 -14.46 11.73 9.76
N PRO A 91 -15.79 11.72 9.59
CA PRO A 91 -16.60 12.90 9.83
C PRO A 91 -16.29 13.40 11.24
N ARG A 92 -15.89 14.67 11.34
CA ARG A 92 -15.52 15.36 12.58
C ARG A 92 -16.51 14.93 13.67
N ALA A 93 -16.02 14.25 14.72
CA ALA A 93 -16.83 13.92 15.88
C ALA A 93 -17.56 15.20 16.31
N LYS A 94 -18.90 15.12 16.46
CA LYS A 94 -19.70 16.24 16.93
C LYS A 94 -19.01 16.83 18.17
N PRO A 95 -18.67 18.14 18.19
CA PRO A 95 -18.15 18.73 19.40
C PRO A 95 -19.14 18.47 20.53
N PRO A 96 -18.68 18.18 21.75
CA PRO A 96 -19.57 17.95 22.88
C PRO A 96 -20.48 19.17 23.03
N SER A 97 -21.79 18.91 23.03
CA SER A 97 -22.79 19.89 23.41
C SER A 97 -22.58 20.22 24.88
N PHE A 98 -22.12 21.44 25.17
CA PHE A 98 -22.18 22.05 26.50
C PHE A 98 -23.63 22.42 26.83
#